data_AF-A0A351WYR5-F1
#
_entry.id   AF-A0A351WYR5-F1
#
_cell.length_a   1.000
_cell.length_b   1.000
_cell.length_c   1.000
_cell.angle_alpha   90.00
_cell.angle_beta   90.00
_cell.angle_gamma   90.00
#
_symmetry.space_group_name_H-M   'P 1'
#
loop_
_entity.id
_entity.type
_entity.pdbx_description
1 polymer ?
#
loop_
_entity_poly.entity_id
_entity_poly.type
_entity_poly.pdbx_seq_one_letter_code
_entity_poly.pdbx_strand_id
1 'polypeptide(L)'
;MAKINDNYLKLKAGYLFPEIGRRVRSFAAANPEAKVIRLGIGDVTQPLTPTILKAFHDAVDDLAKEKSFMGYGPEQGYDFLIEAIIEKSYKPLGVDLRTTEMFISDGSKCDCANILDIFALDNT
;
A
#
# COMPACT_ATOMS: atom_id res chain seq x y z
N MET A 1 -25.97 -10.11 -23.39
CA MET A 1 -24.61 -10.52 -23.02
C MET A 1 -23.95 -9.35 -22.31
N ALA A 2 -23.23 -9.56 -21.21
CA ALA A 2 -22.56 -8.48 -20.50
C ALA A 2 -21.45 -7.86 -21.39
N LYS A 3 -21.35 -6.52 -21.39
CA LYS A 3 -20.28 -5.79 -22.09
C LYS A 3 -19.09 -5.59 -21.14
N ILE A 4 -17.88 -5.72 -21.67
CA ILE A 4 -16.64 -5.44 -20.91
C ILE A 4 -16.35 -3.93 -20.90
N ASN A 5 -15.47 -3.49 -20.00
CA ASN A 5 -14.95 -2.12 -19.98
C ASN A 5 -13.85 -1.97 -21.04
N ASP A 6 -14.17 -1.33 -22.17
CA ASP A 6 -13.25 -1.17 -23.32
C ASP A 6 -11.98 -0.36 -22.99
N ASN A 7 -11.94 0.37 -21.86
CA ASN A 7 -10.72 1.04 -21.43
C ASN A 7 -9.57 0.04 -21.16
N TYR A 8 -9.88 -1.20 -20.76
CA TYR A 8 -8.88 -2.24 -20.59
C TYR A 8 -8.20 -2.63 -21.91
N LEU A 9 -8.88 -2.49 -23.04
CA LEU A 9 -8.32 -2.78 -24.37
C LEU A 9 -7.34 -1.70 -24.84
N LYS A 10 -7.36 -0.52 -24.23
CA LYS A 10 -6.45 0.60 -24.55
C LYS A 10 -5.07 0.44 -23.90
N LEU A 11 -4.91 -0.47 -22.93
CA LEU A 11 -3.65 -0.70 -22.23
C LEU A 11 -2.63 -1.36 -23.17
N LYS A 12 -1.60 -0.62 -23.59
CA LYS A 12 -0.65 -1.03 -24.64
C LYS A 12 0.32 -2.17 -24.26
N ALA A 13 0.39 -2.55 -22.98
CA ALA A 13 1.25 -3.63 -22.50
C ALA A 13 0.78 -4.17 -21.14
N GLY A 14 1.29 -5.35 -20.76
CA GLY A 14 1.21 -5.83 -19.38
C GLY A 14 2.03 -4.93 -18.44
N TYR A 15 1.68 -4.93 -17.15
CA TYR A 15 2.39 -4.19 -16.11
C TYR A 15 3.91 -4.49 -16.18
N LEU A 16 4.74 -3.45 -16.11
CA LEU A 16 6.19 -3.50 -16.34
C LEU A 16 6.90 -4.58 -15.53
N PHE A 17 6.54 -4.70 -14.25
CA PHE A 17 7.19 -5.56 -13.29
C PHE A 17 7.00 -7.06 -13.54
N PRO A 18 5.78 -7.56 -13.88
CA PRO A 18 5.59 -8.90 -14.40
C PRO A 18 6.48 -9.25 -15.59
N GLU A 19 6.68 -8.34 -16.54
CA GLU A 19 7.54 -8.58 -17.70
C GLU A 19 9.03 -8.67 -17.32
N ILE A 20 9.50 -7.79 -16.43
CA ILE A 20 10.84 -7.89 -15.85
C ILE A 20 11.01 -9.25 -15.16
N GLY A 21 10.05 -9.64 -14.32
CA GLY A 21 10.06 -10.92 -13.62
C GLY A 21 10.11 -12.11 -14.57
N ARG A 22 9.36 -12.06 -15.68
CA ARG A 22 9.37 -13.10 -16.72
C ARG A 22 10.76 -13.24 -17.34
N ARG A 23 11.39 -12.13 -17.75
CA ARG A 23 12.72 -12.14 -18.36
C ARG A 23 13.80 -12.62 -17.41
N VAL A 24 13.77 -12.16 -16.15
CA VAL A 24 14.72 -12.60 -15.11
C VAL A 24 14.61 -14.10 -14.87
N ARG A 25 13.38 -14.65 -14.80
CA ARG A 25 13.17 -16.10 -14.66
C ARG A 25 13.70 -16.88 -15.85
N SER A 26 13.40 -16.46 -17.07
CA SER A 26 13.90 -17.13 -18.29
C SER A 26 15.42 -17.10 -18.36
N PHE A 27 16.04 -15.97 -18.02
CA PHE A 27 17.50 -15.85 -17.99
C PHE A 27 18.13 -16.76 -16.93
N ALA A 28 17.61 -16.77 -15.70
CA ALA A 28 18.13 -17.60 -14.61
C ALA A 28 18.00 -19.11 -14.92
N ALA A 29 16.89 -19.53 -15.54
CA ALA A 29 16.71 -20.91 -15.95
C ALA A 29 17.68 -21.34 -17.07
N ALA A 30 17.99 -20.45 -18.01
CA ALA A 30 18.95 -20.71 -19.09
C ALA A 30 20.42 -20.61 -18.64
N ASN A 31 20.69 -19.98 -17.50
CA ASN A 31 22.04 -19.72 -16.99
C ASN A 31 22.13 -20.09 -15.50
N PRO A 32 22.09 -21.38 -15.12
CA PRO A 32 22.02 -21.81 -13.72
C PRO A 32 23.24 -21.39 -12.89
N GLU A 33 24.41 -21.23 -13.51
CA GLU A 33 25.64 -20.77 -12.86
C GLU A 33 25.68 -19.24 -12.64
N ALA A 34 24.78 -18.48 -13.29
CA ALA A 34 24.76 -17.03 -13.16
C ALA A 34 24.15 -16.59 -11.83
N LYS A 35 24.95 -15.93 -10.99
CA LYS A 35 24.48 -15.31 -9.74
C LYS A 35 23.75 -14.00 -10.01
N VAL A 36 22.46 -14.09 -10.31
CA VAL A 36 21.63 -12.90 -10.59
C VAL A 36 21.46 -12.03 -9.35
N ILE A 37 21.93 -10.78 -9.40
CA ILE A 37 21.69 -9.75 -8.38
C ILE A 37 20.48 -8.93 -8.82
N ARG A 38 19.42 -8.92 -8.00
CA ARG A 38 18.16 -8.24 -8.32
C ARG A 38 18.15 -6.82 -7.75
N LEU A 39 18.44 -5.84 -8.59
CA LEU A 39 18.41 -4.40 -8.27
C LEU A 39 17.26 -3.67 -8.99
N GLY A 40 16.16 -4.40 -9.27
CA GLY A 40 15.03 -3.91 -10.05
C GLY A 40 13.91 -3.33 -9.18
N ILE A 41 12.93 -4.16 -8.85
CA ILE A 41 11.85 -3.77 -7.92
C ILE A 41 12.47 -3.56 -6.54
N GLY A 42 12.27 -2.37 -5.97
CA GLY A 42 12.76 -1.96 -4.67
C GLY A 42 12.01 -2.62 -3.52
N ASP A 43 12.04 -3.94 -3.47
CA ASP A 43 11.61 -4.68 -2.29
C ASP A 43 12.67 -4.57 -1.19
N VAL A 44 12.22 -4.45 0.06
CA VAL A 44 13.11 -4.24 1.19
C VAL A 44 13.77 -5.55 1.62
N THR A 45 14.99 -5.47 2.13
CA THR A 45 15.78 -6.66 2.54
C THR A 45 15.93 -6.81 4.04
N GLN A 46 15.37 -5.89 4.82
CA GLN A 46 15.52 -5.83 6.28
C GLN A 46 14.20 -6.15 6.98
N PRO A 47 14.26 -6.79 8.17
CA PRO A 47 13.06 -7.09 8.94
C PRO A 47 12.44 -5.83 9.55
N LEU A 48 11.18 -5.94 9.97
CA LEU A 48 10.53 -4.92 10.80
C LEU A 48 11.30 -4.72 12.11
N THR A 49 11.29 -3.49 12.62
CA THR A 49 11.96 -3.18 13.88
C THR A 49 11.27 -3.86 15.06
N PRO A 50 11.99 -4.22 16.14
CA PRO A 50 11.39 -4.86 17.32
C PRO A 50 10.23 -4.06 17.93
N THR A 51 10.28 -2.72 17.85
CA THR A 51 9.22 -1.83 18.35
C THR A 51 7.91 -2.02 17.58
N ILE A 52 7.98 -2.11 16.25
CA ILE A 52 6.80 -2.35 15.40
C ILE A 52 6.24 -3.75 15.66
N LEU A 53 7.13 -4.76 15.73
CA LEU A 53 6.72 -6.14 16.01
C LEU A 53 6.00 -6.25 17.36
N LYS A 54 6.53 -5.62 18.41
CA LYS A 54 5.88 -5.62 19.73
C LYS A 54 4.48 -5.02 19.67
N ALA A 55 4.32 -3.86 19.02
CA ALA A 55 3.01 -3.21 18.89
C ALA A 55 1.99 -4.08 18.14
N PHE A 56 2.41 -4.79 17.08
CA PHE A 56 1.54 -5.73 16.39
C PHE A 56 1.15 -6.92 17.27
N HIS A 57 2.09 -7.49 18.03
CA HIS A 57 1.77 -8.58 18.96
C HIS A 57 0.79 -8.13 20.04
N ASP A 58 1.02 -6.97 20.67
CA ASP A 58 0.12 -6.42 21.67
C ASP A 58 -1.29 -6.21 21.10
N ALA A 59 -1.41 -5.68 19.87
CA ALA A 59 -2.70 -5.45 19.21
C ALA A 59 -3.43 -6.76 18.87
N VAL A 60 -2.71 -7.80 18.45
CA VAL A 60 -3.29 -9.15 18.22
C VAL A 60 -3.79 -9.74 19.53
N ASP A 61 -3.03 -9.60 20.62
CA ASP A 61 -3.43 -10.08 21.94
C ASP A 61 -4.67 -9.35 22.47
N ASP A 62 -4.83 -8.07 22.15
CA ASP A 62 -6.02 -7.30 22.52
C ASP A 62 -7.28 -7.76 21.79
N LEU A 63 -7.15 -8.19 20.53
CA LEU A 63 -8.26 -8.81 19.78
C LEU A 63 -8.66 -10.19 20.34
N ALA A 64 -7.82 -10.83 21.15
CA ALA A 64 -8.13 -12.12 21.78
C ALA A 64 -8.91 -11.98 23.11
N LYS A 65 -9.09 -10.76 23.63
CA LYS A 65 -9.74 -10.52 24.93
C LYS A 65 -11.07 -9.80 24.72
N GLU A 66 -12.15 -10.35 25.28
CA GLU A 66 -13.50 -9.76 25.20
C GLU A 66 -13.56 -8.28 25.60
N LYS A 67 -12.76 -7.88 26.60
CA LYS A 67 -12.75 -6.50 27.13
C LYS A 67 -12.08 -5.47 26.22
N SER A 68 -11.21 -5.88 25.31
CA SER A 68 -10.43 -5.00 24.43
C SER A 68 -10.67 -5.26 22.95
N PHE A 69 -11.49 -6.26 22.62
CA PHE A 69 -11.85 -6.57 21.26
C PHE A 69 -12.57 -5.38 20.60
N MET A 70 -12.11 -5.03 19.39
CA MET A 70 -12.72 -4.01 18.54
C MET A 70 -13.14 -4.69 17.23
N GLY A 71 -14.37 -4.40 16.77
CA GLY A 71 -14.90 -4.87 15.50
C GLY A 71 -14.42 -4.03 14.32
N TYR A 72 -15.34 -3.61 13.45
CA TYR A 72 -14.99 -2.62 12.43
C TYR A 72 -14.45 -1.35 13.08
N GLY A 73 -13.28 -0.92 12.61
CA GLY A 73 -12.72 0.39 12.95
C GLY A 73 -13.39 1.50 12.15
N PRO A 74 -13.09 2.77 12.48
CA PRO A 74 -13.51 3.91 11.67
C PRO A 74 -12.89 3.83 10.27
N GLU A 75 -13.68 4.04 9.23
CA GLU A 75 -13.26 3.90 7.83
C GLU A 75 -12.18 4.91 7.43
N GLN A 76 -12.15 6.07 8.08
CA GLN A 76 -11.12 7.09 7.89
C GLN A 76 -9.79 6.75 8.60
N GLY A 77 -9.80 5.81 9.54
CA GLY A 77 -8.69 5.47 10.41
C GLY A 77 -8.86 5.94 11.85
N TYR A 78 -8.14 5.30 12.77
CA TYR A 78 -8.19 5.64 14.19
C TYR A 78 -7.50 6.97 14.49
N ASP A 79 -8.11 7.77 15.37
CA ASP A 79 -7.60 9.11 15.75
C ASP A 79 -6.15 9.07 16.23
N PHE A 80 -5.77 8.08 17.05
CA PHE A 80 -4.41 7.99 17.58
C PHE A 80 -3.35 7.90 16.47
N LEU A 81 -3.68 7.28 15.33
CA LEU A 81 -2.77 7.14 14.20
C LEU A 81 -2.75 8.42 13.36
N ILE A 82 -3.93 8.99 13.11
CA ILE A 82 -4.08 10.25 12.36
C ILE A 82 -3.32 11.39 13.06
N GLU A 83 -3.56 11.57 14.36
CA GLU A 83 -2.90 12.58 15.18
C GLU A 83 -1.39 12.39 15.19
N ALA A 84 -0.92 11.14 15.37
CA ALA A 84 0.51 10.83 15.35
C ALA A 84 1.16 11.16 14.00
N ILE A 85 0.50 10.85 12.87
CA ILE A 85 1.01 11.17 11.54
C ILE A 85 1.10 12.68 11.35
N ILE A 86 0.04 13.43 11.67
CA ILE A 86 0.03 14.90 11.56
C ILE A 86 1.14 15.51 12.41
N GLU A 87 1.23 15.12 13.69
CA GLU A 87 2.19 15.68 14.64
C GLU A 87 3.65 15.35 14.29
N LYS A 88 3.93 14.11 13.84
CA LYS A 88 5.30 13.64 13.63
C LYS A 88 5.81 13.81 12.20
N SER A 89 4.92 13.83 11.20
CA SER A 89 5.30 13.84 9.78
C SER A 89 5.08 15.20 9.12
N TYR A 90 4.02 15.93 9.48
CA TYR A 90 3.62 17.16 8.79
C TYR A 90 3.95 18.43 9.59
N LYS A 91 3.65 18.44 10.90
CA LYS A 91 3.93 19.59 11.77
C LYS A 91 5.39 20.03 11.78
N PRO A 92 6.41 19.13 11.78
CA PRO A 92 7.82 19.54 11.71
C PRO A 92 8.20 20.20 10.38
N LEU A 93 7.41 19.97 9.33
CA LEU A 93 7.56 20.60 8.02
C LEU A 93 6.80 21.94 7.93
N GLY A 94 6.18 22.40 9.02
CA GLY A 94 5.37 23.62 9.05
C GLY A 94 4.01 23.48 8.38
N VAL A 95 3.54 22.24 8.14
CA VAL A 95 2.23 21.96 7.54
C VAL A 95 1.20 21.76 8.65
N ASP A 96 0.15 22.57 8.63
CA ASP A 96 -1.00 22.45 9.54
C ASP A 96 -2.11 21.65 8.86
N LEU A 97 -2.60 20.60 9.52
CA LEU A 97 -3.63 19.70 9.03
C LEU A 97 -4.64 19.41 10.13
N ARG A 98 -5.91 19.37 9.75
CA ARG A 98 -7.01 18.86 10.57
C ARG A 98 -7.04 17.34 10.48
N THR A 99 -7.50 16.68 11.54
CA THR A 99 -7.71 15.22 11.52
C THR A 99 -8.66 14.79 10.40
N THR A 100 -9.63 15.64 10.05
CA THR A 100 -10.59 15.41 8.96
C THR A 100 -9.99 15.48 7.55
N GLU A 101 -8.72 15.87 7.41
CA GLU A 101 -8.01 15.93 6.12
C GLU A 101 -7.12 14.70 5.89
N MET A 102 -7.03 13.79 6.87
CA MET A 102 -6.22 12.57 6.80
C MET A 102 -7.11 11.34 6.65
N PHE A 103 -6.78 10.46 5.71
CA PHE A 103 -7.46 9.19 5.47
C PHE A 103 -6.42 8.08 5.48
N ILE A 104 -6.59 7.10 6.38
CA ILE A 104 -5.71 5.94 6.48
C ILE A 104 -6.20 4.85 5.53
N SER A 105 -5.33 4.41 4.62
CA SER A 105 -5.61 3.35 3.66
C SER A 105 -4.67 2.15 3.85
N ASP A 106 -4.89 1.11 3.06
CA ASP A 106 -4.01 -0.06 2.97
C ASP A 106 -2.76 0.20 2.11
N GLY A 107 -2.68 1.35 1.43
CA GLY A 107 -1.48 1.83 0.76
C GLY A 107 -1.73 2.70 -0.46
N SER A 108 -0.72 3.50 -0.81
CA SER A 108 -0.83 4.53 -1.86
C SER A 108 -1.16 3.98 -3.26
N LYS A 109 -0.89 2.69 -3.53
CA LYS A 109 -1.26 2.09 -4.81
C LYS A 109 -2.79 1.97 -4.96
N CYS A 110 -3.48 1.61 -3.88
CA CYS A 110 -4.94 1.55 -3.85
C CYS A 110 -5.52 2.95 -3.95
N ASP A 111 -4.99 3.91 -3.18
CA ASP A 111 -5.46 5.30 -3.21
C ASP A 111 -5.33 5.94 -4.59
N CYS A 112 -4.17 5.81 -5.23
CA CYS A 112 -3.97 6.34 -6.59
C CYS A 112 -4.89 5.71 -7.63
N ALA A 113 -5.29 4.45 -7.44
CA ALA A 113 -6.23 3.79 -8.34
C ALA A 113 -7.67 4.24 -8.08
N ASN A 114 -8.08 4.30 -6.82
CA ASN A 114 -9.48 4.48 -6.41
C ASN A 114 -9.88 5.95 -6.28
N ILE A 115 -8.93 6.89 -6.15
CA ILE A 115 -9.24 8.32 -6.15
C ILE A 115 -9.88 8.77 -7.46
N LEU A 116 -9.68 8.02 -8.56
CA LEU A 116 -10.33 8.28 -9.84
C LEU A 116 -11.84 7.98 -9.82
N ASP A 117 -12.33 7.21 -8.85
CA ASP A 117 -13.75 6.84 -8.74
C ASP A 117 -14.64 8.02 -8.37
N ILE A 118 -14.08 9.07 -7.74
CA ILE A 118 -14.82 10.26 -7.32
C ILE A 118 -14.79 11.39 -8.35
N PHE A 119 -14.09 11.23 -9.48
CA PHE A 119 -14.00 12.23 -10.55
C PHE A 119 -14.73 11.77 -11.81
N ALA A 120 -15.49 12.67 -12.43
CA ALA A 120 -16.14 12.42 -13.71
C ALA A 120 -15.14 12.55 -14.87
N LEU A 121 -15.37 11.80 -15.96
CA LEU A 121 -14.50 11.79 -17.14
C LEU A 121 -14.55 13.09 -17.95
N ASP A 122 -15.60 13.89 -17.79
CA ASP A 122 -15.85 15.15 -18.49
C ASP A 122 -15.51 16.39 -17.64
N ASN A 123 -14.84 16.21 -16.49
CA ASN A 123 -14.28 17.31 -15.72
C ASN A 123 -13.23 18.09 -16.53
N THR A 124 -13.33 19.43 -16.52
CA THR A 124 -12.41 20.39 -17.20
C THR A 124 -11.46 21.09 -16.25
#